data_AF-A0A382V8X5-F1
#
_entry.id   AF-A0A382V8X5-F1
#
_cell.length_a   1.000
_cell.length_b   1.000
_cell.length_c   1.000
_cell.angle_alpha   90.00
_cell.angle_beta   90.00
_cell.angle_gamma   90.00
#
_symmetry.space_group_name_H-M   'P 1'
#
loop_
_entity.id
_entity.type
_entity.pdbx_description
1 polymer ?
#
loop_
_entity_poly.entity_id
_entity_poly.type
_entity_poly.pdbx_seq_one_letter_code
_entity_poly.pdbx_strand_id
1 'polypeptide(L)'
;STVIIKSSSSVTITEFVFSIEKKKFLGIVKKGKVIIESGKIAKSQEGSMEIQLPTMILGIKGTRFNMNINPDGTSEVGLSKDSFGEVGTINISSEGKVQTLYDTDQVISANIETGISERPKTDDEKKELVDASNDLIEASSIDENLIQEKLEEKLANGNLLDANNDGIIDLADLDIIKENIKIEKQENINFIVENSTDENTEFLSNVLNVSDAASIGESMNQILETNDYLVASVITNLADEDNTFLTTSNIEENNTIKEKIFTQMLSDTDDENNNIEVIGSIFAKSD
;
A
#
# COMPACT_ATOMS: atom_id res chain seq x y z
N SER A 1 0.31 6.46 -5.60
CA SER A 1 -0.46 5.33 -6.18
C SER A 1 0.47 4.15 -6.21
N THR A 2 -0.02 2.96 -5.92
CA THR A 2 0.79 1.74 -5.99
C THR A 2 0.32 0.90 -7.17
N VAL A 3 1.26 0.33 -7.91
CA VAL A 3 0.99 -0.41 -9.15
C VAL A 3 1.59 -1.80 -9.05
N ILE A 4 0.75 -2.83 -9.12
CA ILE A 4 1.16 -4.24 -9.15
C ILE A 4 1.09 -4.70 -10.60
N ILE A 5 2.23 -5.08 -11.15
CA ILE A 5 2.38 -5.50 -12.55
C ILE A 5 2.59 -7.01 -12.55
N LYS A 6 1.62 -7.77 -13.05
CA LYS A 6 1.77 -9.23 -13.18
C LYS A 6 2.70 -9.58 -14.36
N SER A 7 3.20 -10.81 -14.38
CA SER A 7 4.14 -11.28 -15.40
C SER A 7 3.62 -11.06 -16.83
N SER A 8 4.50 -10.65 -17.73
CA SER A 8 4.20 -10.33 -19.13
C SER A 8 3.28 -9.11 -19.38
N SER A 9 2.94 -8.35 -18.34
CA SER A 9 2.18 -7.10 -18.45
C SER A 9 3.07 -5.90 -18.79
N SER A 10 2.45 -4.76 -19.11
CA SER A 10 3.16 -3.49 -19.28
C SER A 10 2.33 -2.30 -18.82
N VAL A 11 2.96 -1.37 -18.11
CA VAL A 11 2.41 -0.05 -17.81
C VAL A 11 3.40 1.01 -18.29
N THR A 12 2.89 2.12 -18.80
CA THR A 12 3.71 3.29 -19.16
C THR A 12 3.05 4.54 -18.59
N ILE A 13 3.80 5.32 -17.82
CA ILE A 13 3.33 6.61 -17.31
C ILE A 13 3.80 7.69 -18.29
N THR A 14 2.85 8.39 -18.90
CA THR A 14 3.13 9.40 -19.93
C THR A 14 3.02 10.82 -19.41
N GLU A 15 2.29 11.04 -18.32
CA GLU A 15 2.25 12.32 -17.62
C GLU A 15 2.09 12.09 -16.12
N PHE A 16 2.97 12.70 -15.33
CA PHE A 16 2.84 12.76 -13.88
C PHE A 16 3.14 14.19 -13.42
N VAL A 17 2.16 14.81 -12.76
CA VAL A 17 2.29 16.13 -12.15
C VAL A 17 1.58 16.10 -10.80
N PHE A 18 2.28 16.46 -9.74
CA PHE A 18 1.70 16.64 -8.41
C PHE A 18 2.17 17.97 -7.83
N SER A 19 1.40 19.02 -8.07
CA SER A 19 1.62 20.37 -7.53
C SER A 19 0.33 20.98 -7.00
N ILE A 20 0.44 22.14 -6.37
CA ILE A 20 -0.72 22.92 -5.90
C ILE A 20 -1.64 23.27 -7.09
N GLU A 21 -1.05 23.65 -8.24
CA GLU A 21 -1.78 24.12 -9.42
C GLU A 21 -2.32 22.98 -10.30
N LYS A 22 -1.68 21.81 -10.28
CA LYS A 22 -2.04 20.70 -11.17
C LYS A 22 -1.72 19.34 -10.55
N LYS A 23 -2.72 18.46 -10.55
CA LYS A 23 -2.62 17.07 -10.09
C LYS A 23 -3.08 16.15 -11.20
N LYS A 24 -2.13 15.57 -11.94
CA LYS A 24 -2.42 14.77 -13.13
C LYS A 24 -1.58 13.49 -13.19
N PHE A 25 -2.22 12.39 -13.52
CA PHE A 25 -1.61 11.09 -13.77
C PHE A 25 -2.21 10.52 -15.05
N LEU A 26 -1.38 10.24 -16.05
CA LEU A 26 -1.77 9.56 -17.28
C LEU A 26 -0.95 8.28 -17.44
N GLY A 27 -1.63 7.14 -17.40
CA GLY A 27 -1.05 5.82 -17.60
C GLY A 27 -1.58 5.16 -18.88
N ILE A 28 -0.79 4.25 -19.45
CA ILE A 28 -1.19 3.40 -20.57
C ILE A 28 -0.87 1.95 -20.21
N VAL A 29 -1.85 1.06 -20.37
CA VAL A 29 -1.67 -0.39 -20.24
C VAL A 29 -2.03 -1.04 -21.58
N LYS A 30 -1.04 -1.64 -22.25
CA LYS A 30 -1.22 -2.22 -23.60
C LYS A 30 -1.41 -3.73 -23.61
N LYS A 31 -0.99 -4.42 -22.55
CA LYS A 31 -1.05 -5.89 -22.46
C LYS A 31 -1.00 -6.38 -21.02
N GLY A 32 -1.54 -7.56 -20.83
CA GLY A 32 -1.50 -8.31 -19.58
C GLY A 32 -2.43 -7.74 -18.52
N LYS A 33 -2.10 -8.05 -17.27
CA LYS A 33 -2.88 -7.77 -16.09
C LYS A 33 -2.14 -6.82 -15.14
N VAL A 34 -2.84 -5.77 -14.71
CA VAL A 34 -2.29 -4.72 -13.84
C VAL A 34 -3.33 -4.38 -12.78
N ILE A 35 -2.87 -4.25 -11.54
CA ILE A 35 -3.70 -3.78 -10.42
C ILE A 35 -3.12 -2.45 -9.96
N ILE A 36 -3.99 -1.47 -9.72
CA ILE A 36 -3.58 -0.15 -9.25
C ILE A 36 -4.42 0.22 -8.04
N GLU A 37 -3.73 0.62 -6.97
CA GLU A 37 -4.35 1.38 -5.88
C GLU A 37 -4.11 2.87 -6.09
N SER A 38 -5.20 3.61 -6.24
CA SER A 38 -5.13 5.03 -6.59
C SER A 38 -4.68 5.89 -5.40
N GLY A 39 -3.76 6.83 -5.67
CA GLY A 39 -3.19 7.72 -4.65
C GLY A 39 -3.85 9.10 -4.58
N LYS A 40 -3.13 10.05 -3.95
CA LYS A 40 -3.58 11.43 -3.66
C LYS A 40 -4.18 12.17 -4.88
N ILE A 41 -3.69 11.92 -6.10
CA ILE A 41 -4.23 12.56 -7.32
C ILE A 41 -5.68 12.13 -7.58
N ALA A 42 -5.98 10.83 -7.62
CA ALA A 42 -7.33 10.36 -7.94
C ALA A 42 -8.35 10.66 -6.83
N LYS A 43 -7.87 10.75 -5.59
CA LYS A 43 -8.68 11.09 -4.40
C LYS A 43 -8.94 12.60 -4.28
N SER A 44 -8.21 13.45 -5.02
CA SER A 44 -8.40 14.90 -4.98
C SER A 44 -9.53 15.34 -5.93
N GLN A 45 -10.35 16.30 -5.48
CA GLN A 45 -11.46 16.86 -6.27
C GLN A 45 -10.97 17.42 -7.63
N GLU A 46 -9.90 18.19 -7.62
CA GLU A 46 -9.28 18.80 -8.81
C GLU A 46 -8.28 17.86 -9.52
N GLY A 47 -8.03 16.68 -8.96
CA GLY A 47 -7.09 15.72 -9.52
C GLY A 47 -7.68 14.93 -10.69
N SER A 48 -6.81 14.60 -11.64
CA SER A 48 -7.15 13.83 -12.84
C SER A 48 -6.22 12.63 -12.94
N MET A 49 -6.76 11.44 -12.73
CA MET A 49 -6.07 10.19 -13.02
C MET A 49 -6.79 9.49 -14.17
N GLU A 50 -6.06 9.27 -15.26
CA GLU A 50 -6.55 8.60 -16.46
C GLU A 50 -5.67 7.41 -16.80
N ILE A 51 -6.29 6.27 -17.13
CA ILE A 51 -5.60 5.09 -17.64
C ILE A 51 -6.16 4.74 -19.01
N GLN A 52 -5.31 4.69 -20.03
CA GLN A 52 -5.67 4.29 -21.38
C GLN A 52 -5.39 2.80 -21.59
N LEU A 53 -6.44 2.09 -21.99
CA LEU A 53 -6.43 0.70 -22.42
C LEU A 53 -6.68 0.64 -23.94
N PRO A 54 -6.44 -0.49 -24.62
CA PRO A 54 -6.66 -0.60 -26.07
C PRO A 54 -8.09 -0.24 -26.52
N THR A 55 -9.09 -0.57 -25.69
CA THR A 55 -10.51 -0.33 -26.02
C THR A 55 -11.23 0.59 -25.04
N MET A 56 -10.54 1.14 -24.04
CA MET A 56 -11.15 2.02 -23.03
C MET A 56 -10.23 3.16 -22.61
N ILE A 57 -10.83 4.27 -22.22
CA ILE A 57 -10.19 5.30 -21.40
C ILE A 57 -10.89 5.30 -20.05
N LEU A 58 -10.11 5.16 -18.97
CA LEU A 58 -10.58 5.08 -17.60
C LEU A 58 -10.25 6.38 -16.86
N GLY A 59 -11.27 7.13 -16.42
CA GLY A 59 -11.12 8.23 -15.47
C GLY A 59 -11.36 7.76 -14.04
N ILE A 60 -10.32 7.77 -13.21
CA ILE A 60 -10.32 7.20 -11.86
C ILE A 60 -10.60 8.27 -10.80
N LYS A 61 -11.53 7.99 -9.88
CA LYS A 61 -11.82 8.82 -8.70
C LYS A 61 -11.81 7.95 -7.43
N GLY A 62 -10.65 7.86 -6.79
CA GLY A 62 -10.40 6.91 -5.67
C GLY A 62 -10.46 5.45 -6.13
N THR A 63 -10.39 4.50 -5.17
CA THR A 63 -10.50 3.04 -5.37
C THR A 63 -9.19 2.29 -5.65
N ARG A 64 -9.24 0.96 -5.45
CA ARG A 64 -8.31 -0.02 -6.04
C ARG A 64 -9.00 -0.68 -7.22
N PHE A 65 -8.27 -0.97 -8.28
CA PHE A 65 -8.86 -1.56 -9.49
C PHE A 65 -7.88 -2.48 -10.22
N ASN A 66 -8.42 -3.50 -10.85
CA ASN A 66 -7.68 -4.41 -11.70
C ASN A 66 -8.11 -4.22 -13.16
N MET A 67 -7.15 -4.39 -14.04
CA MET A 67 -7.34 -4.30 -15.48
C MET A 67 -6.71 -5.51 -16.14
N ASN A 68 -7.39 -6.04 -17.15
CA ASN A 68 -6.87 -7.14 -17.94
C ASN A 68 -7.05 -6.83 -19.43
N ILE A 69 -5.99 -7.03 -20.20
CA ILE A 69 -6.02 -6.95 -21.66
C ILE A 69 -5.93 -8.36 -22.21
N ASN A 70 -7.05 -8.84 -22.75
CA ASN A 70 -7.13 -10.16 -23.35
C ASN A 70 -6.35 -10.23 -24.68
N PRO A 71 -5.93 -11.42 -25.13
CA PRO A 71 -5.17 -11.57 -26.38
C PRO A 71 -5.91 -11.10 -27.64
N ASP A 72 -7.24 -11.07 -27.61
CA ASP A 72 -8.10 -10.55 -28.67
C ASP A 72 -8.22 -9.02 -28.69
N GLY A 73 -7.57 -8.33 -27.73
CA GLY A 73 -7.63 -6.88 -27.57
C GLY A 73 -8.77 -6.38 -26.69
N THR A 74 -9.63 -7.26 -26.19
CA THR A 74 -10.68 -6.89 -25.23
C THR A 74 -10.04 -6.37 -23.95
N SER A 75 -10.49 -5.19 -23.49
CA SER A 75 -10.10 -4.64 -22.19
C SER A 75 -11.16 -4.96 -21.17
N GLU A 76 -10.75 -5.34 -19.96
CA GLU A 76 -11.62 -5.59 -18.82
C GLU A 76 -11.15 -4.77 -17.63
N VAL A 77 -12.10 -4.25 -16.84
CA VAL A 77 -11.83 -3.48 -15.62
C VAL A 77 -12.82 -3.84 -14.52
N GLY A 78 -12.29 -4.06 -13.32
CA GLY A 78 -13.06 -4.20 -12.08
C GLY A 78 -12.49 -3.28 -10.99
N LEU A 79 -13.32 -2.90 -10.01
CA LEU A 79 -12.88 -2.08 -8.87
C LEU A 79 -13.17 -2.74 -7.52
N SER A 80 -12.42 -2.41 -6.49
CA SER A 80 -12.55 -2.93 -5.14
C SER A 80 -12.29 -1.84 -4.11
N LYS A 81 -12.58 -2.16 -2.85
CA LYS A 81 -12.07 -1.38 -1.72
C LYS A 81 -10.56 -1.20 -1.85
N ASP A 82 -10.07 0.00 -1.54
CA ASP A 82 -8.65 0.25 -1.36
C ASP A 82 -8.18 -0.21 0.04
N SER A 83 -6.90 -0.02 0.34
CA SER A 83 -6.31 -0.44 1.62
C SER A 83 -6.93 0.25 2.85
N PHE A 84 -7.69 1.32 2.66
CA PHE A 84 -8.35 2.07 3.74
C PHE A 84 -9.85 1.74 3.84
N GLY A 85 -10.33 0.77 3.05
CA GLY A 85 -11.72 0.34 3.03
C GLY A 85 -12.63 1.13 2.07
N GLU A 86 -12.08 2.13 1.38
CA GLU A 86 -12.85 3.08 0.58
C GLU A 86 -13.10 2.58 -0.85
N VAL A 87 -14.30 2.85 -1.37
CA VAL A 87 -14.69 2.52 -2.74
C VAL A 87 -14.92 3.80 -3.54
N GLY A 88 -14.12 3.98 -4.58
CA GLY A 88 -14.25 5.09 -5.52
C GLY A 88 -15.10 4.73 -6.75
N THR A 89 -14.88 5.47 -7.84
CA THR A 89 -15.56 5.22 -9.12
C THR A 89 -14.60 5.25 -10.29
N ILE A 90 -14.99 4.57 -11.37
CA ILE A 90 -14.26 4.57 -12.65
C ILE A 90 -15.22 5.00 -13.75
N ASN A 91 -14.95 6.15 -14.38
CA ASN A 91 -15.64 6.57 -15.59
C ASN A 91 -14.96 5.93 -16.80
N ILE A 92 -15.70 5.18 -17.59
CA ILE A 92 -15.21 4.39 -18.71
C ILE A 92 -15.74 5.01 -19.99
N SER A 93 -14.84 5.33 -20.91
CA SER A 93 -15.19 5.74 -22.27
C SER A 93 -14.69 4.74 -23.29
N SER A 94 -15.57 4.28 -24.18
CA SER A 94 -15.24 3.39 -25.30
C SER A 94 -16.14 3.75 -26.49
N GLU A 95 -15.53 4.04 -27.65
CA GLU A 95 -16.23 4.35 -28.91
C GLU A 95 -17.36 5.40 -28.77
N GLY A 96 -17.12 6.45 -27.96
CA GLY A 96 -18.08 7.53 -27.72
C GLY A 96 -19.23 7.18 -26.75
N LYS A 97 -19.28 5.95 -26.24
CA LYS A 97 -20.15 5.57 -25.10
C LYS A 97 -19.41 5.82 -23.79
N VAL A 98 -20.18 6.15 -22.76
CA VAL A 98 -19.67 6.37 -21.39
C VAL A 98 -20.49 5.55 -20.41
N GLN A 99 -19.82 4.91 -19.47
CA GLN A 99 -20.41 4.19 -18.33
C GLN A 99 -19.59 4.48 -17.07
N THR A 100 -20.22 4.46 -15.90
CA THR A 100 -19.52 4.59 -14.61
C THR A 100 -19.59 3.26 -13.87
N LEU A 101 -18.45 2.72 -13.50
CA LEU A 101 -18.33 1.59 -12.58
C LEU A 101 -18.24 2.11 -11.15
N TYR A 102 -19.09 1.59 -10.28
CA TYR A 102 -19.09 1.84 -8.84
C TYR A 102 -19.39 0.58 -8.01
N ASP A 103 -19.88 -0.50 -8.65
CA ASP A 103 -20.18 -1.76 -8.00
C ASP A 103 -18.92 -2.64 -7.92
N THR A 104 -18.56 -3.06 -6.69
CA THR A 104 -17.38 -3.89 -6.43
C THR A 104 -17.53 -5.34 -6.90
N ASP A 105 -18.75 -5.79 -7.22
CA ASP A 105 -19.01 -7.15 -7.72
C ASP A 105 -19.08 -7.22 -9.26
N GLN A 106 -18.84 -6.12 -9.96
CA GLN A 106 -18.94 -6.05 -11.41
C GLN A 106 -17.58 -5.92 -12.11
N VAL A 107 -17.55 -6.43 -13.34
CA VAL A 107 -16.50 -6.21 -14.34
C VAL A 107 -17.15 -5.62 -15.57
N ILE A 108 -16.53 -4.57 -16.10
CA ILE A 108 -16.89 -4.00 -17.40
C ILE A 108 -15.84 -4.41 -18.42
N SER A 109 -16.31 -4.85 -19.58
CA SER A 109 -15.48 -5.22 -20.72
C SER A 109 -15.83 -4.37 -21.93
N ALA A 110 -14.87 -4.13 -22.81
CA ALA A 110 -15.09 -3.46 -24.08
C ALA A 110 -14.27 -4.13 -25.17
N ASN A 111 -14.95 -4.44 -26.26
CA ASN A 111 -14.41 -5.01 -27.47
C ASN A 111 -14.86 -4.16 -28.66
N ILE A 112 -13.99 -4.05 -29.68
CA ILE A 112 -14.26 -3.21 -30.87
C ILE A 112 -15.47 -3.72 -31.67
N GLU A 113 -15.71 -5.02 -31.70
CA GLU A 113 -16.79 -5.65 -32.47
C GLU A 113 -18.11 -5.65 -31.70
N THR A 114 -18.08 -5.98 -30.40
CA THR A 114 -19.30 -6.18 -29.59
C THR A 114 -19.66 -4.99 -28.72
N GLY A 115 -18.76 -4.00 -28.58
CA GLY A 115 -18.93 -2.85 -27.69
C GLY A 115 -18.75 -3.19 -26.21
N ILE A 116 -19.37 -2.38 -25.35
CA ILE A 116 -19.30 -2.52 -23.88
C ILE A 116 -20.26 -3.61 -23.41
N SER A 117 -19.81 -4.45 -22.47
CA SER A 117 -20.66 -5.38 -21.73
C SER A 117 -20.26 -5.47 -20.26
N GLU A 118 -21.19 -5.92 -19.41
CA GLU A 118 -21.01 -6.07 -17.97
C GLU A 118 -21.26 -7.51 -17.53
N ARG A 119 -20.52 -7.95 -16.53
CA ARG A 119 -20.70 -9.26 -15.89
C ARG A 119 -20.33 -9.20 -14.41
N PRO A 120 -20.80 -10.14 -13.58
CA PRO A 120 -20.27 -10.34 -12.24
C PRO A 120 -18.78 -10.72 -12.28
N LYS A 121 -18.06 -10.35 -11.23
CA LYS A 121 -16.72 -10.86 -10.94
C LYS A 121 -16.75 -12.35 -10.65
N THR A 122 -15.72 -13.02 -11.12
CA THR A 122 -15.41 -14.40 -10.79
C THR A 122 -14.73 -14.50 -9.41
N ASP A 123 -14.73 -15.69 -8.83
CA ASP A 123 -14.04 -15.95 -7.56
C ASP A 123 -12.52 -15.71 -7.67
N ASP A 124 -11.92 -16.03 -8.82
CA ASP A 124 -10.50 -15.79 -9.09
C ASP A 124 -10.17 -14.28 -9.11
N GLU A 125 -11.04 -13.46 -9.70
CA GLU A 125 -10.89 -11.99 -9.69
C GLU A 125 -11.05 -11.39 -8.30
N LYS A 126 -11.93 -11.97 -7.47
CA LYS A 126 -12.09 -11.56 -6.07
C LYS A 126 -10.84 -11.93 -5.27
N LYS A 127 -10.33 -13.16 -5.44
CA LYS A 127 -9.11 -13.63 -4.79
C LYS A 127 -7.90 -12.78 -5.16
N GLU A 128 -7.74 -12.42 -6.43
CA GLU A 128 -6.62 -11.57 -6.87
C GLU A 128 -6.57 -10.23 -6.13
N LEU A 129 -7.72 -9.62 -5.84
CA LEU A 129 -7.78 -8.35 -5.13
C LEU A 129 -7.43 -8.50 -3.64
N VAL A 130 -7.68 -9.67 -3.06
CA VAL A 130 -7.22 -10.05 -1.71
C VAL A 130 -5.72 -10.27 -1.73
N ASP A 131 -5.20 -11.05 -2.69
CA ASP A 131 -3.76 -11.28 -2.85
C ASP A 131 -3.01 -9.95 -3.07
N ALA A 132 -3.64 -8.98 -3.76
CA ALA A 132 -3.09 -7.63 -3.90
C ALA A 132 -2.97 -6.86 -2.58
N SER A 133 -3.83 -7.10 -1.58
CA SER A 133 -3.64 -6.51 -0.24
C SER A 133 -2.35 -7.02 0.40
N ASN A 134 -2.08 -8.32 0.29
CA ASN A 134 -0.84 -8.91 0.82
C ASN A 134 0.39 -8.38 0.08
N ASP A 135 0.32 -8.30 -1.26
CA ASP A 135 1.38 -7.68 -2.08
C ASP A 135 1.67 -6.24 -1.60
N LEU A 136 0.64 -5.48 -1.21
CA LEU A 136 0.79 -4.10 -0.71
C LEU A 136 1.35 -4.03 0.72
N ILE A 137 0.94 -4.94 1.60
CA ILE A 137 1.49 -5.06 2.96
C ILE A 137 3.00 -5.34 2.87
N GLU A 138 3.41 -6.36 2.12
CA GLU A 138 4.82 -6.72 1.93
C GLU A 138 5.63 -5.62 1.23
N ALA A 139 5.03 -4.92 0.27
CA ALA A 139 5.69 -3.80 -0.40
C ALA A 139 5.89 -2.59 0.54
N SER A 140 5.04 -2.44 1.55
CA SER A 140 5.05 -1.30 2.46
C SER A 140 5.83 -1.57 3.75
N SER A 141 5.94 -2.82 4.19
CA SER A 141 6.67 -3.18 5.40
C SER A 141 8.18 -2.95 5.27
N ILE A 142 8.85 -2.75 6.40
CA ILE A 142 10.31 -2.59 6.47
C ILE A 142 10.88 -3.77 7.23
N ASP A 143 11.70 -4.57 6.55
CA ASP A 143 12.56 -5.58 7.16
C ASP A 143 13.98 -5.32 6.66
N GLU A 144 14.77 -4.66 7.51
CA GLU A 144 16.13 -4.26 7.15
C GLU A 144 17.06 -5.44 6.84
N ASN A 145 16.82 -6.62 7.45
CA ASN A 145 17.61 -7.81 7.19
C ASN A 145 17.26 -8.41 5.81
N LEU A 146 15.97 -8.46 5.48
CA LEU A 146 15.54 -8.91 4.15
C LEU A 146 15.98 -7.96 3.04
N ILE A 147 15.98 -6.65 3.31
CA ILE A 147 16.52 -5.64 2.38
C ILE A 147 18.02 -5.88 2.17
N GLN A 148 18.78 -6.05 3.26
CA GLN A 148 20.21 -6.36 3.22
C GLN A 148 20.48 -7.60 2.36
N GLU A 149 19.81 -8.72 2.64
CA GLU A 149 19.98 -9.99 1.94
C GLU A 149 19.76 -9.84 0.42
N LYS A 150 18.66 -9.17 0.02
CA LYS A 150 18.34 -8.94 -1.39
C LYS A 150 19.35 -8.04 -2.10
N LEU A 151 19.93 -7.07 -1.40
CA LEU A 151 20.97 -6.20 -1.97
C LEU A 151 22.31 -6.93 -2.10
N GLU A 152 22.68 -7.75 -1.12
CA GLU A 152 23.86 -8.61 -1.18
C GLU A 152 23.76 -9.63 -2.34
N GLU A 153 22.57 -10.20 -2.57
CA GLU A 153 22.32 -11.07 -3.73
C GLU A 153 22.52 -10.32 -5.05
N LYS A 154 22.04 -9.07 -5.15
CA LYS A 154 22.25 -8.24 -6.34
C LYS A 154 23.73 -7.91 -6.55
N LEU A 155 24.47 -7.61 -5.48
CA LEU A 155 25.91 -7.36 -5.53
C LEU A 155 26.66 -8.60 -6.04
N ALA A 156 26.38 -9.77 -5.46
CA ALA A 156 27.00 -11.03 -5.86
C ALA A 156 26.71 -11.40 -7.33
N ASN A 157 25.51 -11.06 -7.82
CA ASN A 157 25.11 -11.28 -9.20
C ASN A 157 25.58 -10.19 -10.18
N GLY A 158 26.28 -9.15 -9.71
CA GLY A 158 26.75 -8.04 -10.54
C GLY A 158 25.65 -7.14 -11.10
N ASN A 159 24.49 -7.11 -10.44
CA ASN A 159 23.30 -6.34 -10.83
C ASN A 159 23.03 -5.14 -9.92
N LEU A 160 23.90 -4.86 -8.95
CA LEU A 160 23.82 -3.67 -8.11
C LEU A 160 24.21 -2.42 -8.91
N LEU A 161 23.66 -1.26 -8.54
CA LEU A 161 23.99 0.02 -9.15
C LEU A 161 25.20 0.63 -8.44
N ASP A 162 26.07 1.30 -9.20
CA ASP A 162 27.07 2.24 -8.67
C ASP A 162 26.33 3.50 -8.20
N ALA A 163 25.99 3.52 -6.92
CA ALA A 163 25.15 4.52 -6.29
C ALA A 163 25.95 5.74 -5.83
N ASN A 164 27.24 5.56 -5.54
CA ASN A 164 28.13 6.66 -5.13
C ASN A 164 28.86 7.31 -6.33
N ASN A 165 28.77 6.73 -7.53
CA ASN A 165 29.39 7.16 -8.77
C ASN A 165 30.92 7.21 -8.75
N ASP A 166 31.57 6.32 -7.99
CA ASP A 166 33.03 6.20 -7.94
C ASP A 166 33.61 5.25 -9.02
N GLY A 167 32.73 4.56 -9.76
CA GLY A 167 33.10 3.61 -10.81
C GLY A 167 33.40 2.20 -10.33
N ILE A 168 33.20 1.90 -9.05
CA ILE A 168 33.37 0.60 -8.41
C ILE A 168 32.01 0.20 -7.81
N ILE A 169 31.57 -1.04 -8.06
CA ILE A 169 30.35 -1.56 -7.45
C ILE A 169 30.73 -2.38 -6.22
N ASP A 170 30.43 -1.88 -5.02
CA ASP A 170 30.80 -2.54 -3.76
C ASP A 170 29.79 -2.32 -2.60
N LEU A 171 30.23 -2.58 -1.36
CA LEU A 171 29.40 -2.46 -0.16
C LEU A 171 29.01 -1.01 0.16
N ALA A 172 29.79 -0.02 -0.27
CA ALA A 172 29.43 1.38 -0.07
C ALA A 172 28.18 1.75 -0.87
N ASP A 173 27.99 1.18 -2.07
CA ASP A 173 26.76 1.34 -2.83
C ASP A 173 25.58 0.67 -2.16
N LEU A 174 25.81 -0.51 -1.58
CA LEU A 174 24.79 -1.26 -0.87
C LEU A 174 24.21 -0.44 0.28
N ASP A 175 25.06 0.17 1.11
CA ASP A 175 24.64 0.99 2.25
C ASP A 175 23.80 2.19 1.80
N ILE A 176 24.20 2.87 0.72
CA ILE A 176 23.44 4.00 0.15
C ILE A 176 22.08 3.54 -0.38
N ILE A 177 22.04 2.44 -1.12
CA ILE A 177 20.80 1.91 -1.69
C ILE A 177 19.86 1.45 -0.57
N LYS A 178 20.40 0.78 0.46
CA LYS A 178 19.62 0.32 1.62
C LYS A 178 18.97 1.50 2.34
N GLU A 179 19.73 2.55 2.62
CA GLU A 179 19.22 3.75 3.29
C GLU A 179 18.13 4.44 2.47
N ASN A 180 18.33 4.58 1.15
CA ASN A 180 17.32 5.16 0.27
C ASN A 180 16.02 4.33 0.27
N ILE A 181 16.11 2.98 0.22
CA ILE A 181 14.95 2.09 0.29
C ILE A 181 14.22 2.25 1.63
N LYS A 182 14.97 2.35 2.74
CA LYS A 182 14.40 2.57 4.07
C LYS A 182 13.62 3.88 4.13
N ILE A 183 14.22 4.98 3.66
CA ILE A 183 13.58 6.30 3.59
C ILE A 183 12.28 6.23 2.77
N GLU A 184 12.32 5.65 1.56
CA GLU A 184 11.14 5.52 0.70
C GLU A 184 10.02 4.70 1.36
N LYS A 185 10.36 3.59 2.03
CA LYS A 185 9.38 2.77 2.73
C LYS A 185 8.82 3.47 3.96
N GLN A 186 9.64 4.21 4.71
CA GLN A 186 9.16 4.99 5.85
C GLN A 186 8.21 6.10 5.39
N GLU A 187 8.52 6.81 4.30
CA GLU A 187 7.59 7.78 3.69
C GLU A 187 6.25 7.14 3.29
N ASN A 188 6.27 5.89 2.84
CA ASN A 188 5.06 5.14 2.53
C ASN A 188 4.26 4.76 3.79
N ILE A 189 4.90 4.31 4.87
CA ILE A 189 4.23 4.09 6.16
C ILE A 189 3.62 5.40 6.67
N ASN A 190 4.35 6.51 6.57
CA ASN A 190 3.87 7.82 6.96
C ASN A 190 2.61 8.22 6.17
N PHE A 191 2.59 7.94 4.87
CA PHE A 191 1.39 8.11 4.05
C PHE A 191 0.22 7.23 4.54
N ILE A 192 0.47 5.99 4.95
CA ILE A 192 -0.56 5.10 5.50
C ILE A 192 -1.11 5.69 6.79
N VAL A 193 -0.24 6.09 7.74
CA VAL A 193 -0.62 6.75 9.00
C VAL A 193 -1.47 7.99 8.75
N GLU A 194 -1.07 8.87 7.83
CA GLU A 194 -1.82 10.08 7.45
C GLU A 194 -3.24 9.80 6.93
N ASN A 195 -3.48 8.61 6.37
CA ASN A 195 -4.76 8.22 5.77
C ASN A 195 -5.55 7.23 6.64
N SER A 196 -5.00 6.85 7.80
CA SER A 196 -5.66 5.98 8.76
C SER A 196 -6.56 6.76 9.72
N THR A 197 -7.68 6.14 10.05
CA THR A 197 -8.60 6.50 11.12
C THR A 197 -8.66 5.34 12.11
N ASP A 198 -9.28 5.58 13.26
CA ASP A 198 -9.62 4.56 14.25
C ASP A 198 -10.42 3.38 13.66
N GLU A 199 -11.23 3.64 12.62
CA GLU A 199 -12.07 2.65 11.93
C GLU A 199 -11.35 1.78 10.87
N ASN A 200 -10.13 2.14 10.44
CA ASN A 200 -9.46 1.45 9.32
C ASN A 200 -7.96 1.12 9.56
N THR A 201 -7.57 0.93 10.81
CA THR A 201 -6.19 0.61 11.21
C THR A 201 -5.69 -0.76 10.76
N GLU A 202 -6.57 -1.68 10.33
CA GLU A 202 -6.21 -3.06 9.96
C GLU A 202 -5.03 -3.11 8.96
N PHE A 203 -5.06 -2.27 7.91
CA PHE A 203 -3.97 -2.24 6.93
C PHE A 203 -2.65 -1.72 7.52
N LEU A 204 -2.70 -0.63 8.30
CA LEU A 204 -1.53 -0.08 8.99
C LEU A 204 -0.94 -1.13 9.96
N SER A 205 -1.78 -1.75 10.78
CA SER A 205 -1.39 -2.79 11.72
C SER A 205 -0.75 -3.98 11.01
N ASN A 206 -1.30 -4.42 9.87
CA ASN A 206 -0.71 -5.50 9.09
C ASN A 206 0.66 -5.13 8.51
N VAL A 207 0.83 -3.90 8.02
CA VAL A 207 2.12 -3.38 7.53
C VAL A 207 3.15 -3.37 8.66
N LEU A 208 2.78 -2.88 9.84
CA LEU A 208 3.64 -2.88 11.01
C LEU A 208 3.93 -4.31 11.49
N ASN A 209 2.94 -5.21 11.48
CA ASN A 209 3.10 -6.58 11.96
C ASN A 209 4.14 -7.38 11.15
N VAL A 210 4.25 -7.09 9.85
CA VAL A 210 5.25 -7.70 8.95
C VAL A 210 6.61 -6.97 9.00
N SER A 211 6.68 -5.79 9.62
CA SER A 211 7.92 -5.02 9.74
C SER A 211 8.80 -5.50 10.90
N ASP A 212 10.08 -5.15 10.87
CA ASP A 212 11.00 -5.40 11.97
C ASP A 212 10.70 -4.47 13.17
N ALA A 213 11.13 -4.90 14.36
CA ALA A 213 10.81 -4.20 15.60
C ALA A 213 11.37 -2.77 15.65
N ALA A 214 12.50 -2.48 15.00
CA ALA A 214 13.07 -1.13 14.98
C ALA A 214 12.17 -0.19 14.17
N SER A 215 11.75 -0.64 12.99
CA SER A 215 10.86 0.11 12.09
C SER A 215 9.46 0.31 12.68
N ILE A 216 8.94 -0.69 13.42
CA ILE A 216 7.70 -0.53 14.20
C ILE A 216 7.88 0.56 15.26
N GLY A 217 8.99 0.55 16.00
CA GLY A 217 9.29 1.57 17.00
C GLY A 217 9.29 2.97 16.42
N GLU A 218 10.02 3.19 15.32
CA GLU A 218 10.08 4.47 14.61
C GLU A 218 8.69 4.95 14.18
N SER A 219 7.92 4.06 13.55
CA SER A 219 6.56 4.35 13.08
C SER A 219 5.59 4.65 14.24
N MET A 220 5.69 3.92 15.35
CA MET A 220 4.88 4.16 16.54
C MET A 220 5.24 5.47 17.24
N ASN A 221 6.51 5.86 17.27
CA ASN A 221 6.91 7.15 17.81
C ASN A 221 6.33 8.29 16.96
N GLN A 222 6.30 8.15 15.63
CA GLN A 222 5.62 9.11 14.77
C GLN A 222 4.10 9.14 15.01
N ILE A 223 3.45 7.99 15.13
CA ILE A 223 2.01 7.91 15.43
C ILE A 223 1.70 8.64 16.74
N LEU A 224 2.50 8.45 17.79
CA LEU A 224 2.37 9.19 19.06
C LEU A 224 2.49 10.71 18.89
N GLU A 225 3.29 11.18 17.95
CA GLU A 225 3.52 12.61 17.73
C GLU A 225 2.44 13.27 16.86
N THR A 226 1.88 12.55 15.88
CA THR A 226 1.01 13.14 14.85
C THR A 226 -0.42 12.60 14.83
N ASN A 227 -0.65 11.37 15.29
CA ASN A 227 -1.92 10.64 15.15
C ASN A 227 -2.15 9.74 16.38
N ASP A 228 -1.99 10.29 17.58
CA ASP A 228 -2.03 9.55 18.85
C ASP A 228 -3.35 8.79 19.09
N TYR A 229 -4.45 9.26 18.50
CA TYR A 229 -5.75 8.56 18.48
C TYR A 229 -5.71 7.18 17.80
N LEU A 230 -4.71 6.87 16.97
CA LEU A 230 -4.55 5.56 16.34
C LEU A 230 -3.88 4.53 17.28
N VAL A 231 -3.21 4.99 18.35
CA VAL A 231 -2.35 4.14 19.19
C VAL A 231 -3.10 2.94 19.74
N ALA A 232 -4.27 3.15 20.36
CA ALA A 232 -5.02 2.07 21.01
C ALA A 232 -5.41 0.98 20.01
N SER A 233 -5.96 1.37 18.86
CA SER A 233 -6.41 0.46 17.80
C SER A 233 -5.22 -0.30 17.17
N VAL A 234 -4.12 0.39 16.86
CA VAL A 234 -2.93 -0.25 16.29
C VAL A 234 -2.30 -1.24 17.26
N ILE A 235 -2.19 -0.88 18.55
CA ILE A 235 -1.57 -1.74 19.57
C ILE A 235 -2.43 -2.95 19.89
N THR A 236 -3.77 -2.78 19.90
CA THR A 236 -4.69 -3.91 20.04
C THR A 236 -4.46 -4.93 18.93
N ASN A 237 -4.44 -4.49 17.66
CA ASN A 237 -4.20 -5.38 16.53
C ASN A 237 -2.83 -6.07 16.60
N LEU A 238 -1.76 -5.35 16.99
CA LEU A 238 -0.43 -5.95 17.14
C LEU A 238 -0.36 -6.93 18.32
N ALA A 239 -1.11 -6.71 19.40
CA ALA A 239 -1.17 -7.59 20.55
C ALA A 239 -1.94 -8.89 20.25
N ASP A 240 -2.99 -8.81 19.43
CA ASP A 240 -3.76 -9.96 18.95
C ASP A 240 -2.90 -10.89 18.07
N GLU A 241 -1.94 -10.32 17.34
CA GLU A 241 -0.96 -11.04 16.51
C GLU A 241 0.31 -11.47 17.26
N ASP A 242 0.36 -11.31 18.60
CA ASP A 242 1.53 -11.64 19.43
C ASP A 242 2.83 -10.95 18.97
N ASN A 243 2.74 -9.72 18.43
CA ASN A 243 3.88 -9.09 17.79
C ASN A 243 5.07 -8.88 18.75
N THR A 244 6.26 -9.31 18.30
CA THR A 244 7.50 -9.29 19.10
C THR A 244 7.98 -7.90 19.52
N PHE A 245 7.59 -6.85 18.78
CA PHE A 245 7.82 -5.47 19.20
C PHE A 245 7.19 -5.21 20.57
N LEU A 246 6.01 -5.76 20.87
CA LEU A 246 5.34 -5.54 22.15
C LEU A 246 5.92 -6.43 23.25
N THR A 247 6.19 -7.69 22.94
CA THR A 247 6.46 -8.75 23.93
C THR A 247 7.94 -9.00 24.26
N THR A 248 8.88 -8.35 23.56
CA THR A 248 10.33 -8.55 23.82
C THR A 248 11.05 -7.28 24.24
N SER A 249 11.94 -7.35 25.24
CA SER A 249 12.67 -6.17 25.74
C SER A 249 14.10 -6.00 25.20
N ASN A 250 14.45 -6.68 24.10
CA ASN A 250 15.82 -6.75 23.58
C ASN A 250 16.37 -5.45 22.96
N ILE A 251 15.50 -4.48 22.65
CA ILE A 251 15.87 -3.19 22.04
C ILE A 251 15.49 -2.07 23.00
N GLU A 252 16.51 -1.40 23.58
CA GLU A 252 16.31 -0.36 24.61
C GLU A 252 15.51 0.85 24.12
N GLU A 253 15.77 1.28 22.87
CA GLU A 253 15.02 2.37 22.22
C GLU A 253 13.53 2.04 22.13
N ASN A 254 13.19 0.79 21.76
CA ASN A 254 11.81 0.33 21.69
C ASN A 254 11.15 0.28 23.06
N ASN A 255 11.87 -0.09 24.12
CA ASN A 255 11.30 -0.09 25.48
C ASN A 255 10.84 1.30 25.90
N THR A 256 11.64 2.34 25.58
CA THR A 256 11.25 3.74 25.83
C THR A 256 9.98 4.12 25.06
N ILE A 257 9.84 3.65 23.81
CA ILE A 257 8.66 3.92 22.98
C ILE A 257 7.43 3.20 23.53
N LYS A 258 7.57 1.94 23.97
CA LYS A 258 6.49 1.18 24.61
C LYS A 258 5.97 1.85 25.87
N GLU A 259 6.85 2.40 26.71
CA GLU A 259 6.43 3.15 27.90
C GLU A 259 5.56 4.35 27.53
N LYS A 260 5.92 5.10 26.47
CA LYS A 260 5.09 6.20 25.95
C LYS A 260 3.75 5.69 25.43
N ILE A 261 3.75 4.60 24.66
CA ILE A 261 2.54 3.97 24.12
C ILE A 261 1.57 3.60 25.26
N PHE A 262 2.04 2.85 26.25
CA PHE A 262 1.19 2.40 27.35
C PHE A 262 0.71 3.57 28.20
N THR A 263 1.54 4.60 28.38
CA THR A 263 1.13 5.84 29.05
C THR A 263 0.01 6.54 28.27
N GLN A 264 0.13 6.64 26.95
CA GLN A 264 -0.91 7.23 26.11
C GLN A 264 -2.22 6.44 26.21
N MET A 265 -2.17 5.11 26.07
CA MET A 265 -3.35 4.25 26.17
C MET A 265 -4.05 4.35 27.55
N LEU A 266 -3.27 4.42 28.64
CA LEU A 266 -3.83 4.58 29.99
C LEU A 266 -4.36 5.99 30.26
N SER A 267 -3.95 6.98 29.46
CA SER A 267 -4.47 8.35 29.55
C SER A 267 -5.79 8.53 28.80
N ASP A 268 -6.13 7.60 27.90
CA ASP A 268 -7.40 7.59 27.19
C ASP A 268 -8.51 7.02 28.09
N THR A 269 -9.32 7.92 28.64
CA THR A 269 -10.40 7.59 29.57
C THR A 269 -11.64 7.02 28.90
N ASP A 270 -11.79 7.19 27.58
CA ASP A 270 -12.98 6.74 26.86
C ASP A 270 -12.97 5.21 26.64
N ASP A 271 -11.77 4.60 26.61
CA ASP A 271 -11.59 3.16 26.42
C ASP A 271 -10.67 2.48 27.48
N GLU A 272 -10.59 3.08 28.67
CA GLU A 272 -9.64 2.72 29.74
C GLU A 272 -9.66 1.21 30.08
N ASN A 273 -10.85 0.60 30.20
CA ASN A 273 -10.96 -0.81 30.58
C ASN A 273 -10.41 -1.75 29.49
N ASN A 274 -10.68 -1.47 28.21
CA ASN A 274 -10.16 -2.27 27.11
C ASN A 274 -8.64 -2.08 27.00
N ASN A 275 -8.17 -0.84 27.14
CA ASN A 275 -6.73 -0.54 27.14
C ASN A 275 -5.98 -1.28 28.25
N ILE A 276 -6.53 -1.35 29.47
CA ILE A 276 -5.96 -2.13 30.58
C ILE A 276 -5.93 -3.63 30.24
N GLU A 277 -6.99 -4.17 29.64
CA GLU A 277 -7.03 -5.57 29.24
C GLU A 277 -5.98 -5.90 28.18
N VAL A 278 -5.86 -5.07 27.15
CA VAL A 278 -4.86 -5.21 26.08
C VAL A 278 -3.44 -5.18 26.68
N ILE A 279 -3.12 -4.17 27.49
CA ILE A 279 -1.82 -4.05 28.16
C ILE A 279 -1.54 -5.26 29.06
N GLY A 280 -2.54 -5.72 29.82
CA GLY A 280 -2.44 -6.92 30.64
C GLY A 280 -2.13 -8.17 29.82
N SER A 281 -2.73 -8.31 28.64
CA SER A 281 -2.49 -9.44 27.73
C SER A 281 -1.06 -9.41 27.15
N ILE A 282 -0.54 -8.24 26.82
CA ILE A 282 0.85 -8.05 26.37
C ILE A 282 1.82 -8.48 27.47
N PHE A 283 1.64 -7.98 28.70
CA PHE A 283 2.52 -8.32 29.82
C PHE A 283 2.49 -9.80 30.20
N ALA A 284 1.33 -10.46 30.05
CA ALA A 284 1.23 -11.90 30.30
C ALA A 284 2.07 -12.75 29.32
N LYS A 285 2.41 -12.20 28.16
CA LYS A 285 3.18 -12.85 27.08
C LYS A 285 4.63 -12.35 26.97
N SER A 286 5.00 -11.33 27.74
CA SER A 286 6.33 -10.70 27.67
C SER A 286 7.41 -11.54 28.35
N ASP A 287 8.66 -11.40 27.89
CA ASP A 287 9.84 -12.15 28.37
C ASP A 287 10.41 -11.71 29.74
#